data_AF-A0A7M2AAC8-F1
#
_entry.id   AF-A0A7M2AAC8-F1
#
_cell.length_a   1.000
_cell.length_b   1.000
_cell.length_c   1.000
_cell.angle_alpha   90.00
_cell.angle_beta   90.00
_cell.angle_gamma   90.00
#
_symmetry.space_group_name_H-M   'P 1'
#
loop_
_entity.id
_entity.type
_entity.pdbx_description
1 polymer ?
#
loop_
_entity_poly.entity_id
_entity_poly.type
_entity_poly.pdbx_seq_one_letter_code
_entity_poly.pdbx_strand_id
1 'polypeptide(L)'
;MKKKHILWISAGVLVLWALSGLFISLWFGKPDGGGTFGDMFGAVNALFSGLAFTGLIYTIAVQRQELQTQSKSIDMQTEELSLQREAIQMQTEELGLQRKAIEMQTEEVRMQREETARSADQLEDQKNLLNLQTAMGIVNDLIQTKNRRAEEIQYYLNGEYYTGYKGISRMLAHDQYAGAEKPTEDSLFLQSYLNTFFFILNFIAVYKLQNEQKDLLDNLVNMNTTDDEVRLIYMAIEQNQHRLMMLKVHGFYPRHQKLIDITTKPS
;
A
#
# COMPACT_ATOMS: atom_id res chain seq x y z
N MET A 1 -31.97 24.12 59.85
CA MET A 1 -33.26 24.54 60.46
C MET A 1 -33.75 25.84 59.84
N LYS A 2 -35.02 25.92 59.40
CA LYS A 2 -35.57 27.14 58.78
C LYS A 2 -35.63 28.27 59.82
N LYS A 3 -35.18 29.49 59.48
CA LYS A 3 -35.11 30.69 60.35
C LYS A 3 -36.35 30.95 61.22
N LYS A 4 -37.53 30.53 60.75
CA LYS A 4 -38.81 30.64 61.46
C LYS A 4 -38.83 29.86 62.79
N HIS A 5 -38.21 28.67 62.86
CA HIS A 5 -38.26 27.84 64.08
C HIS A 5 -37.45 28.41 65.23
N ILE A 6 -36.31 29.07 64.93
CA ILE A 6 -35.49 29.73 65.94
C ILE A 6 -36.28 30.86 66.60
N LEU A 7 -37.01 31.64 65.80
CA LEU A 7 -37.84 32.76 66.25
C LEU A 7 -38.97 32.33 67.21
N TRP A 8 -39.67 31.23 66.89
CA TRP A 8 -40.72 30.67 67.77
C TRP A 8 -40.16 30.13 69.09
N ILE A 9 -38.99 29.49 69.06
CA ILE A 9 -38.31 28.98 70.27
C ILE A 9 -37.90 30.14 71.18
N SER A 10 -37.31 31.21 70.61
CA SER A 10 -36.92 32.40 71.37
C SER A 10 -38.12 33.10 72.01
N ALA A 11 -39.24 33.23 71.28
CA ALA A 11 -40.47 33.82 71.81
C ALA A 11 -41.07 32.97 72.95
N GLY A 12 -41.06 31.64 72.82
CA GLY A 12 -41.52 30.72 73.86
C GLY A 12 -40.70 30.82 75.15
N VAL A 13 -39.37 30.96 75.04
CA VAL A 13 -38.47 31.17 76.18
C VAL A 13 -38.77 32.47 76.93
N LEU A 14 -39.03 33.57 76.20
CA LEU A 14 -39.39 34.86 76.80
C LEU A 14 -40.74 34.82 77.54
N VAL A 15 -41.72 34.13 76.98
CA VAL A 15 -43.04 33.95 77.63
C VAL A 15 -42.93 33.10 78.89
N LEU A 16 -42.17 32.00 78.84
CA LEU A 16 -41.88 31.17 80.01
C LEU A 16 -41.16 31.95 81.11
N TRP A 17 -40.20 32.80 80.74
CA TRP A 17 -39.52 33.70 81.67
C TRP A 17 -40.49 34.68 82.34
N ALA A 18 -41.35 35.36 81.58
CA ALA A 18 -42.36 36.27 82.11
C ALA A 18 -43.39 35.58 83.02
N LEU A 19 -43.85 34.38 82.65
CA LEU A 19 -44.79 33.58 83.45
C LEU A 19 -44.17 33.09 84.76
N SER A 20 -42.89 32.73 84.77
CA SER A 20 -42.18 32.32 85.99
C SER A 20 -42.16 33.45 87.04
N GLY A 21 -41.93 34.70 86.61
CA GLY A 21 -41.96 35.86 87.49
C GLY A 21 -43.34 36.17 88.07
N LEU A 22 -44.39 36.04 87.25
CA LEU A 22 -45.77 36.18 87.68
C LEU A 22 -46.15 35.11 88.71
N PHE A 23 -45.81 33.84 88.46
CA PHE A 23 -46.15 32.71 89.34
C PHE A 23 -45.47 32.82 90.71
N ILE A 24 -44.20 33.23 90.73
CA ILE A 24 -43.44 33.47 91.97
C ILE A 24 -44.07 34.61 92.78
N SER A 25 -44.47 35.72 92.13
CA SER A 25 -45.06 36.89 92.80
C SER A 25 -46.44 36.62 93.41
N LEU A 26 -47.21 35.68 92.85
CA LEU A 26 -48.56 35.33 93.30
C LEU A 26 -48.55 34.32 94.45
N TRP A 27 -47.56 33.43 94.53
CA TRP A 27 -47.55 32.32 95.49
C TRP A 27 -46.69 32.57 96.74
N PHE A 28 -45.67 33.43 96.69
CA PHE A 28 -44.76 33.70 97.82
C PHE A 28 -45.01 35.04 98.56
N GLY A 29 -46.01 35.82 98.16
CA GLY A 29 -46.32 37.11 98.79
C GLY A 29 -45.32 38.23 98.44
N LYS A 30 -45.69 39.49 98.71
CA LYS A 30 -44.88 40.67 98.37
C LYS A 30 -43.53 40.63 99.12
N PRO A 31 -42.39 40.68 98.42
CA PRO A 31 -41.09 40.71 99.08
C PRO A 31 -40.85 42.07 99.72
N ASP A 32 -40.36 42.09 100.96
CA ASP A 32 -40.08 43.30 101.75
C ASP A 32 -38.84 44.11 101.26
N GLY A 33 -38.34 43.84 100.05
CA GLY A 33 -37.25 44.58 99.43
C GLY A 33 -36.85 44.05 98.05
N GLY A 34 -36.35 44.94 97.18
CA GLY A 34 -35.95 44.61 95.80
C GLY A 34 -34.83 43.57 95.69
N GLY A 35 -34.05 43.36 96.75
CA GLY A 35 -33.00 42.33 96.82
C GLY A 35 -33.57 40.90 96.84
N THR A 36 -34.59 40.63 97.67
CA THR A 36 -35.21 39.31 97.81
C THR A 36 -35.98 38.89 96.56
N PHE A 37 -36.54 39.86 95.82
CA PHE A 37 -37.15 39.61 94.51
C PHE A 37 -36.08 39.19 93.48
N GLY A 38 -34.92 39.85 93.47
CA GLY A 38 -33.79 39.50 92.59
C GLY A 38 -33.24 38.09 92.83
N ASP A 39 -33.17 37.66 94.08
CA ASP A 39 -32.68 36.32 94.45
C ASP A 39 -33.59 35.19 93.91
N MET A 40 -34.90 35.42 93.80
CA MET A 40 -35.84 34.43 93.24
C MET A 40 -35.70 34.24 91.72
N PHE A 41 -35.23 35.27 91.00
CA PHE A 41 -34.89 35.16 89.56
C PHE A 41 -33.45 34.70 89.33
N GLY A 42 -32.57 34.83 90.34
CA GLY A 42 -31.18 34.36 90.28
C GLY A 42 -31.08 32.87 89.94
N ALA A 43 -31.92 32.03 90.57
CA ALA A 43 -31.97 30.59 90.30
C ALA A 43 -32.42 30.26 88.86
N VAL A 44 -33.41 30.99 88.33
CA VAL A 44 -33.92 30.81 86.96
C VAL A 44 -32.90 31.27 85.91
N ASN A 45 -32.26 32.42 86.14
CA ASN A 45 -31.20 32.92 85.25
C ASN A 45 -29.94 32.02 85.29
N ALA A 46 -29.60 31.45 86.45
CA ALA A 46 -28.54 30.47 86.56
C ALA A 46 -28.86 29.19 85.78
N LEU A 47 -30.11 28.71 85.84
CA LEU A 47 -30.57 27.55 85.07
C LEU A 47 -30.53 27.80 83.56
N PHE A 48 -31.02 28.96 83.09
CA PHE A 48 -30.95 29.33 81.66
C PHE A 48 -29.51 29.49 81.17
N SER A 49 -28.65 30.10 81.98
CA SER A 49 -27.21 30.24 81.65
C SER A 49 -26.52 28.88 81.58
N GLY A 50 -26.85 27.96 82.51
CA GLY A 50 -26.40 26.58 82.48
C GLY A 50 -26.85 25.82 81.23
N LEU A 51 -28.15 25.91 80.88
CA LEU A 51 -28.70 25.27 79.68
C LEU A 51 -28.12 25.84 78.38
N ALA A 52 -27.92 27.16 78.27
CA ALA A 52 -27.29 27.79 77.12
C ALA A 52 -25.82 27.35 76.98
N PHE A 53 -25.10 27.27 78.10
CA PHE A 53 -23.73 26.75 78.13
C PHE A 53 -23.67 25.27 77.73
N THR A 54 -24.59 24.43 78.22
CA THR A 54 -24.72 23.03 77.78
C THR A 54 -25.02 22.92 76.29
N GLY A 55 -25.92 23.74 75.74
CA GLY A 55 -26.24 23.77 74.31
C GLY A 55 -25.05 24.22 73.45
N LEU A 56 -24.25 25.17 73.94
CA LEU A 56 -23.00 25.59 73.30
C LEU A 56 -21.97 24.46 73.28
N ILE A 57 -21.75 23.78 74.43
CA ILE A 57 -20.85 22.63 74.52
C ILE A 57 -21.30 21.52 73.55
N TYR A 58 -22.60 21.22 73.51
CA TYR A 58 -23.15 20.24 72.58
C TYR A 58 -22.86 20.62 71.12
N THR A 59 -23.08 21.89 70.75
CA THR A 59 -22.82 22.37 69.39
C THR A 59 -21.33 22.28 69.03
N ILE A 60 -20.43 22.65 69.96
CA ILE A 60 -18.98 22.52 69.77
C ILE A 60 -18.58 21.05 69.60
N ALA A 61 -19.18 20.14 70.38
CA ALA A 61 -18.93 18.71 70.24
C ALA A 61 -19.35 18.18 68.85
N VAL A 62 -20.52 18.59 68.36
CA VAL A 62 -21.00 18.24 67.01
C VAL A 62 -20.09 18.83 65.92
N GLN A 63 -19.75 20.12 66.00
CA GLN A 63 -18.85 20.77 65.04
C GLN A 63 -17.47 20.10 64.99
N ARG A 64 -16.92 19.69 66.15
CA ARG A 64 -15.66 18.95 66.21
C ARG A 64 -15.75 17.61 65.48
N GLN A 65 -16.86 16.89 65.64
CA GLN A 65 -17.09 15.63 64.94
C GLN A 65 -17.24 15.83 63.42
N GLU A 66 -17.94 16.90 62.99
CA GLU A 66 -18.05 17.26 61.57
C GLU A 66 -16.68 17.58 60.97
N LEU A 67 -15.85 18.39 61.64
CA LEU A 67 -14.49 18.71 61.19
C LEU A 67 -13.60 17.47 61.10
N GLN A 68 -13.68 16.56 62.06
CA GLN A 68 -12.95 15.28 62.01
C GLN A 68 -13.38 14.44 60.81
N THR A 69 -14.69 14.37 60.54
CA THR A 69 -15.23 13.65 59.40
C THR A 69 -14.80 14.29 58.08
N GLN A 70 -14.81 15.62 58.02
CA GLN A 70 -14.37 16.39 56.86
C GLN A 70 -12.87 16.21 56.60
N SER A 71 -12.02 16.27 57.64
CA SER A 71 -10.59 15.98 57.52
C SER A 71 -10.37 14.59 56.93
N LYS A 72 -11.05 13.57 57.47
CA LYS A 72 -10.96 12.20 56.96
C LYS A 72 -11.40 12.11 55.49
N SER A 73 -12.44 12.84 55.08
CA SER A 73 -12.88 12.86 53.68
C SER A 73 -11.85 13.49 52.74
N ILE A 74 -11.17 14.54 53.18
CA ILE A 74 -10.10 15.19 52.41
C ILE A 74 -8.89 14.25 52.28
N ASP A 75 -8.52 13.56 53.36
CA ASP A 75 -7.42 12.60 53.35
C ASP A 75 -7.71 11.47 52.35
N MET A 76 -8.91 10.87 52.39
CA MET A 76 -9.34 9.84 51.44
C MET A 76 -9.35 10.37 49.99
N GLN A 77 -9.84 11.59 49.75
CA GLN A 77 -9.85 12.19 48.42
C GLN A 77 -8.43 12.47 47.89
N THR A 78 -7.51 12.85 48.79
CA THR A 78 -6.11 13.07 48.43
C THR A 78 -5.42 11.76 48.05
N GLU A 79 -5.70 10.69 48.79
CA GLU A 79 -5.23 9.34 48.47
C GLU A 79 -5.78 8.88 47.10
N GLU A 80 -7.08 9.04 46.85
CA GLU A 80 -7.70 8.69 45.57
C GLU A 80 -7.08 9.47 44.40
N LEU A 81 -6.85 10.78 44.57
CA LEU A 81 -6.17 11.60 43.55
C LEU A 81 -4.73 11.14 43.30
N SER A 82 -4.03 10.68 44.34
CA SER A 82 -2.67 10.14 44.18
C SER A 82 -2.66 8.86 43.35
N LEU A 83 -3.59 7.94 43.61
CA LEU A 83 -3.77 6.70 42.85
C LEU A 83 -4.18 6.99 41.39
N GLN A 84 -5.07 7.96 41.17
CA GLN A 84 -5.45 8.38 39.81
C GLN A 84 -4.26 8.94 39.04
N ARG A 85 -3.39 9.74 39.68
CA ARG A 85 -2.18 10.26 39.04
C ARG A 85 -1.23 9.14 38.63
N GLU A 86 -1.03 8.16 39.50
CA GLU A 86 -0.20 6.98 39.21
C GLU A 86 -0.79 6.17 38.04
N ALA A 87 -2.10 5.94 38.03
CA ALA A 87 -2.79 5.26 36.94
C ALA A 87 -2.64 5.99 35.58
N ILE A 88 -2.77 7.32 35.58
CA ILE A 88 -2.57 8.15 34.37
C ILE A 88 -1.11 8.08 33.90
N GLN A 89 -0.15 8.07 34.81
CA GLN A 89 1.27 7.96 34.47
C GLN A 89 1.57 6.61 33.80
N MET A 90 1.07 5.51 34.37
CA MET A 90 1.18 4.18 33.78
C MET A 90 0.52 4.11 32.39
N GLN A 91 -0.68 4.68 32.24
CA GLN A 91 -1.38 4.72 30.95
C GLN A 91 -0.59 5.54 29.91
N THR A 92 0.05 6.63 30.32
CA THR A 92 0.88 7.46 29.43
C THR A 92 2.10 6.70 28.94
N GLU A 93 2.74 5.93 29.82
CA GLU A 93 3.86 5.05 29.47
C GLU A 93 3.41 3.95 28.50
N GLU A 94 2.28 3.29 28.77
CA GLU A 94 1.70 2.27 27.89
C GLU A 94 1.40 2.83 26.50
N LEU A 95 0.79 4.02 26.42
CA LEU A 95 0.54 4.72 25.15
C LEU A 95 1.84 5.05 24.41
N GLY A 96 2.90 5.39 25.14
CA GLY A 96 4.24 5.59 24.58
C GLY A 96 4.78 4.31 23.93
N LEU A 97 4.64 3.16 24.59
CA LEU A 97 5.03 1.86 24.06
C LEU A 97 4.18 1.46 22.85
N GLN A 98 2.87 1.67 22.90
CA GLN A 98 1.97 1.40 21.77
C GLN A 98 2.32 2.26 20.55
N ARG A 99 2.63 3.54 20.73
CA ARG A 99 3.09 4.42 19.62
C ARG A 99 4.36 3.90 18.98
N LYS A 100 5.34 3.48 19.80
CA LYS A 100 6.59 2.89 19.29
C LYS A 100 6.34 1.58 18.54
N ALA A 101 5.41 0.75 19.01
CA ALA A 101 5.03 -0.48 18.33
C ALA A 101 4.38 -0.20 16.95
N ILE A 102 3.49 0.80 16.88
CA ILE A 102 2.88 1.24 15.62
C ILE A 102 3.93 1.80 14.66
N GLU A 103 4.89 2.58 15.15
CA GLU A 103 5.98 3.11 14.34
C GLU A 103 6.82 1.98 13.75
N MET A 104 7.20 0.98 14.56
CA MET A 104 7.90 -0.21 14.09
C MET A 104 7.09 -1.01 13.05
N GLN A 105 5.79 -1.21 13.27
CA GLN A 105 4.92 -1.88 12.29
C GLN A 105 4.82 -1.09 10.99
N THR A 106 4.76 0.24 11.07
CA THR A 106 4.70 1.10 9.88
C THR A 106 5.98 0.98 9.07
N GLU A 107 7.13 0.94 9.75
CA GLU A 107 8.42 0.75 9.12
C GLU A 107 8.58 -0.64 8.51
N GLU A 108 8.10 -1.68 9.19
CA GLU A 108 8.07 -3.05 8.67
C GLU A 108 7.23 -3.15 7.38
N VAL A 109 6.04 -2.56 7.37
CA VAL A 109 5.19 -2.50 6.18
C VAL A 109 5.86 -1.71 5.05
N ARG A 110 6.58 -0.62 5.38
CA ARG A 110 7.34 0.16 4.39
C ARG A 110 8.44 -0.70 3.75
N MET A 111 9.23 -1.38 4.57
CA MET A 111 10.28 -2.30 4.10
C MET A 111 9.72 -3.43 3.24
N GLN A 112 8.61 -4.03 3.65
CA GLN A 112 7.94 -5.07 2.87
C GLN A 112 7.45 -4.55 1.51
N ARG A 113 6.94 -3.31 1.45
CA ARG A 113 6.56 -2.66 0.19
C ARG A 113 7.76 -2.40 -0.71
N GLU A 114 8.89 -1.98 -0.15
CA GLU A 114 10.13 -1.79 -0.93
C GLU A 114 10.67 -3.13 -1.46
N GLU A 115 10.67 -4.18 -0.66
CA GLU A 115 11.11 -5.52 -1.07
C GLU A 115 10.19 -6.12 -2.15
N THR A 116 8.88 -5.96 -2.00
CA THR A 116 7.91 -6.41 -3.01
C THR A 116 8.04 -5.64 -4.32
N ALA A 117 8.29 -4.33 -4.27
CA ALA A 117 8.57 -3.53 -5.47
C ALA A 117 9.85 -4.02 -6.18
N ARG A 118 10.95 -4.21 -5.44
CA ARG A 118 12.20 -4.76 -6.01
C ARG A 118 12.00 -6.16 -6.60
N SER A 119 11.22 -7.00 -5.93
CA SER A 119 10.90 -8.35 -6.41
C SER A 119 10.05 -8.31 -7.67
N ALA A 120 9.11 -7.36 -7.78
CA ALA A 120 8.32 -7.15 -8.99
C ALA A 120 9.19 -6.73 -10.19
N ASP A 121 10.10 -5.77 -9.98
CA ASP A 121 11.06 -5.34 -11.02
C ASP A 121 11.94 -6.50 -11.49
N GLN A 122 12.47 -7.30 -10.55
CA GLN A 122 13.26 -8.49 -10.86
C GLN A 122 12.47 -9.53 -11.66
N LEU A 123 11.19 -9.74 -11.33
CA LEU A 123 10.33 -10.66 -12.07
C LEU A 123 10.03 -10.16 -13.49
N GLU A 124 9.88 -8.85 -13.68
CA GLU A 124 9.72 -8.26 -15.00
C GLU A 124 10.97 -8.48 -15.86
N ASP A 125 12.16 -8.23 -15.31
CA ASP A 125 13.43 -8.51 -15.99
C ASP A 125 13.60 -9.99 -16.35
N GLN A 126 13.29 -10.89 -15.40
CA GLN A 126 13.34 -12.34 -15.65
C GLN A 126 12.37 -12.76 -16.76
N LYS A 127 11.15 -12.21 -16.76
CA LYS A 127 10.15 -12.47 -17.80
C LYS A 127 10.63 -11.97 -19.17
N ASN A 128 11.23 -10.78 -19.23
CA ASN A 128 11.76 -10.22 -20.47
C ASN A 128 12.91 -11.07 -21.03
N LEU A 129 13.81 -11.54 -20.17
CA LEU A 129 14.89 -12.46 -20.54
C LEU A 129 14.35 -13.81 -21.03
N LEU A 130 13.39 -14.40 -20.31
CA LEU A 130 12.79 -15.68 -20.67
C LEU A 130 12.06 -15.61 -22.01
N ASN A 131 11.33 -14.52 -22.27
CA ASN A 131 10.66 -14.28 -23.56
C ASN A 131 11.69 -14.21 -24.69
N LEU A 132 12.80 -13.49 -24.49
CA LEU A 132 13.89 -13.44 -25.47
C LEU A 132 14.51 -14.82 -25.70
N GLN A 133 14.83 -15.57 -24.65
CA GLN A 133 15.39 -16.92 -24.77
C GLN A 133 14.46 -17.87 -25.53
N THR A 134 13.16 -17.80 -25.23
CA THR A 134 12.13 -18.59 -25.92
C THR A 134 12.06 -18.21 -27.39
N ALA A 135 12.02 -16.92 -27.70
CA ALA A 135 12.00 -16.43 -29.08
C ALA A 135 13.26 -16.84 -29.84
N MET A 136 14.44 -16.70 -29.23
CA MET A 136 15.71 -17.12 -29.83
C MET A 136 15.73 -18.63 -30.11
N GLY A 137 15.25 -19.45 -29.18
CA GLY A 137 15.13 -20.90 -29.37
C GLY A 137 14.25 -21.24 -30.57
N ILE A 138 13.03 -20.68 -30.60
CA ILE A 138 12.08 -20.87 -31.70
C ILE A 138 12.69 -20.39 -33.03
N VAL A 139 13.29 -19.21 -33.08
CA VAL A 139 13.92 -18.67 -34.29
C VAL A 139 15.06 -19.56 -34.76
N ASN A 140 15.90 -20.07 -33.85
CA ASN A 140 16.98 -21.00 -34.20
C ASN A 140 16.44 -22.30 -34.82
N ASP A 141 15.41 -22.90 -34.22
CA ASP A 141 14.79 -24.13 -34.74
C ASP A 141 14.14 -23.90 -36.11
N LEU A 142 13.52 -22.74 -36.29
CA LEU A 142 12.94 -22.35 -37.58
C LEU A 142 14.02 -22.06 -38.62
N ILE A 143 15.15 -21.42 -38.26
CA ILE A 143 16.31 -21.22 -39.14
C ILE A 143 16.86 -22.58 -39.59
N GLN A 144 17.05 -23.53 -38.67
CA GLN A 144 17.51 -24.87 -39.03
C GLN A 144 16.54 -25.57 -39.98
N THR A 145 15.23 -25.40 -39.76
CA THR A 145 14.20 -25.94 -40.63
C THR A 145 14.22 -25.28 -42.01
N LYS A 146 14.36 -23.95 -42.08
CA LYS A 146 14.54 -23.19 -43.32
C LYS A 146 15.79 -23.67 -44.07
N ASN A 147 16.90 -23.90 -43.38
CA ASN A 147 18.14 -24.39 -44.00
C ASN A 147 17.97 -25.80 -44.58
N ARG A 148 17.25 -26.69 -43.88
CA ARG A 148 16.90 -28.02 -44.41
C ARG A 148 16.03 -27.93 -45.67
N ARG A 149 15.05 -27.02 -45.68
CA ARG A 149 14.23 -26.76 -46.88
C ARG A 149 15.05 -26.18 -48.03
N ALA A 150 16.08 -25.38 -47.74
CA ALA A 150 16.99 -24.88 -48.76
C ALA A 150 17.74 -26.03 -49.45
N GLU A 151 18.19 -27.03 -48.68
CA GLU A 151 18.87 -28.23 -49.22
C GLU A 151 17.96 -29.08 -50.13
N GLU A 152 16.64 -29.01 -49.93
CA GLU A 152 15.64 -29.71 -50.74
C GLU A 152 15.34 -29.00 -52.07
N ILE A 153 15.79 -27.76 -52.28
CA ILE A 153 15.58 -27.04 -53.54
C ILE A 153 16.30 -27.76 -54.66
N GLN A 154 15.58 -28.01 -55.76
CA GLN A 154 16.09 -28.73 -56.93
C GLN A 154 16.05 -27.82 -58.16
N TYR A 155 17.10 -27.89 -58.97
CA TYR A 155 17.22 -27.20 -60.24
C TYR A 155 17.74 -28.16 -61.31
N TYR A 156 16.99 -28.30 -62.40
CA TYR A 156 17.35 -29.17 -63.51
C TYR A 156 17.97 -28.36 -64.65
N LEU A 157 19.19 -28.72 -65.04
CA LEU A 157 19.90 -28.06 -66.13
C LEU A 157 20.73 -29.07 -66.93
N ASN A 158 20.61 -29.04 -68.26
CA ASN A 158 21.41 -29.85 -69.19
C ASN A 158 21.45 -31.36 -68.88
N GLY A 159 20.35 -31.94 -68.41
CA GLY A 159 20.30 -33.37 -68.08
C GLY A 159 20.58 -33.73 -66.62
N GLU A 160 21.06 -32.78 -65.81
CA GLU A 160 21.48 -33.01 -64.43
C GLU A 160 20.62 -32.25 -63.42
N TYR A 161 20.40 -32.87 -62.25
CA TYR A 161 19.78 -32.22 -61.10
C TYR A 161 20.85 -31.65 -60.17
N TYR A 162 20.71 -30.37 -59.86
CA TYR A 162 21.48 -29.68 -58.85
C TYR A 162 20.57 -29.42 -57.65
N THR A 163 21.01 -29.83 -56.46
CA THR A 163 20.22 -29.69 -55.23
C THR A 163 20.89 -28.72 -54.25
N GLY A 164 20.09 -28.23 -53.30
CA GLY A 164 20.54 -27.37 -52.22
C GLY A 164 21.17 -26.07 -52.68
N TYR A 165 22.11 -25.55 -51.90
CA TYR A 165 22.79 -24.28 -52.21
C TYR A 165 23.48 -24.29 -53.58
N LYS A 166 24.04 -25.42 -54.00
CA LYS A 166 24.62 -25.54 -55.36
C LYS A 166 23.56 -25.42 -56.44
N GLY A 167 22.36 -25.96 -56.21
CA GLY A 167 21.19 -25.79 -57.07
C GLY A 167 20.75 -24.32 -57.17
N ILE A 168 20.67 -23.64 -56.02
CA ILE A 168 20.33 -22.21 -55.96
C ILE A 168 21.35 -21.37 -56.73
N SER A 169 22.66 -21.53 -56.48
CA SER A 169 23.68 -20.76 -57.20
C SER A 169 23.65 -21.00 -58.71
N ARG A 170 23.40 -22.25 -59.14
CA ARG A 170 23.29 -22.60 -60.57
C ARG A 170 22.04 -22.01 -61.22
N MET A 171 20.92 -22.02 -60.51
CA MET A 171 19.66 -21.39 -60.93
C MET A 171 19.86 -19.90 -61.19
N LEU A 172 20.48 -19.19 -60.24
CA LEU A 172 20.72 -17.74 -60.33
C LEU A 172 21.75 -17.38 -61.41
N ALA A 173 22.76 -18.22 -61.63
CA ALA A 173 23.76 -18.00 -62.67
C ALA A 173 23.20 -18.24 -64.09
N HIS A 174 22.22 -19.14 -64.24
CA HIS A 174 21.65 -19.48 -65.55
C HIS A 174 20.56 -18.50 -66.01
N ASP A 175 19.73 -18.00 -65.07
CA ASP A 175 18.66 -17.03 -65.34
C ASP A 175 19.20 -15.71 -65.95
N GLN A 176 20.47 -15.36 -65.67
CA GLN A 176 21.12 -14.18 -66.26
C GLN A 176 21.42 -14.30 -67.77
N TYR A 177 21.38 -15.51 -68.36
CA TYR A 177 21.92 -15.74 -69.70
C TYR A 177 21.01 -16.51 -70.68
N ALA A 178 19.93 -17.19 -70.25
CA ALA A 178 19.21 -18.09 -71.15
C ALA A 178 17.72 -18.31 -70.85
N GLY A 179 16.87 -17.27 -70.89
CA GLY A 179 15.41 -17.39 -71.09
C GLY A 179 14.66 -18.42 -70.24
N ALA A 180 15.23 -18.81 -69.10
CA ALA A 180 14.70 -19.84 -68.23
C ALA A 180 13.47 -19.30 -67.52
N GLU A 181 12.53 -20.18 -67.16
CA GLU A 181 11.42 -19.75 -66.32
C GLU A 181 11.98 -19.25 -64.99
N LYS A 182 11.68 -17.98 -64.68
CA LYS A 182 12.05 -17.35 -63.41
C LYS A 182 11.57 -18.22 -62.25
N PRO A 183 12.33 -18.35 -61.16
CA PRO A 183 11.85 -19.02 -59.97
C PRO A 183 10.58 -18.30 -59.47
N THR A 184 9.47 -19.02 -59.29
CA THR A 184 8.22 -18.48 -58.75
C THR A 184 7.82 -19.17 -57.45
N GLU A 185 6.92 -18.55 -56.69
CA GLU A 185 6.37 -19.15 -55.45
C GLU A 185 5.65 -20.48 -55.66
N ASP A 186 5.34 -20.87 -56.90
CA ASP A 186 4.55 -22.06 -57.24
C ASP A 186 5.38 -23.36 -57.28
N SER A 187 6.72 -23.26 -57.25
CA SER A 187 7.60 -24.43 -57.17
C SER A 187 7.52 -25.08 -55.78
N LEU A 188 7.15 -26.36 -55.71
CA LEU A 188 6.86 -27.08 -54.46
C LEU A 188 7.97 -26.96 -53.40
N PHE A 189 9.23 -27.17 -53.79
CA PHE A 189 10.37 -27.08 -52.87
C PHE A 189 10.70 -25.64 -52.47
N LEU A 190 10.59 -24.70 -53.42
CA LEU A 190 10.83 -23.29 -53.18
C LEU A 190 9.74 -22.69 -52.28
N GLN A 191 8.48 -23.08 -52.48
CA GLN A 191 7.35 -22.66 -51.68
C GLN A 191 7.52 -23.07 -50.22
N SER A 192 7.95 -24.32 -49.96
CA SER A 192 8.20 -24.79 -48.61
C SER A 192 9.31 -23.99 -47.92
N TYR A 193 10.37 -23.66 -48.65
CA TYR A 193 11.44 -22.79 -48.17
C TYR A 193 10.94 -21.38 -47.86
N LEU A 194 10.28 -20.72 -48.81
CA LEU A 194 9.77 -19.36 -48.68
C LEU A 194 8.75 -19.24 -47.55
N ASN A 195 7.82 -20.19 -47.43
CA ASN A 195 6.85 -20.19 -46.34
C ASN A 195 7.52 -20.28 -44.98
N THR A 196 8.54 -21.13 -44.83
CA THR A 196 9.29 -21.24 -43.57
C THR A 196 10.06 -19.95 -43.28
N PHE A 197 10.70 -19.37 -44.29
CA PHE A 197 11.43 -18.11 -44.16
C PHE A 197 10.52 -16.95 -43.74
N PHE A 198 9.38 -16.75 -44.42
CA PHE A 198 8.43 -15.68 -44.06
C PHE A 198 7.69 -15.94 -42.75
N PHE A 199 7.54 -17.20 -42.35
CA PHE A 199 7.01 -17.54 -41.03
C PHE A 199 7.95 -17.05 -39.92
N ILE A 200 9.28 -17.17 -40.09
CA ILE A 200 10.26 -16.63 -39.14
C ILE A 200 10.09 -15.12 -39.00
N LEU A 201 10.05 -14.40 -40.12
CA LEU A 201 9.91 -12.95 -40.12
C LEU A 201 8.60 -12.51 -39.44
N ASN A 202 7.50 -13.14 -39.80
CA ASN A 202 6.20 -12.87 -39.18
C ASN A 202 6.20 -13.19 -37.68
N PHE A 203 6.86 -14.28 -37.26
CA PHE A 203 7.03 -14.60 -35.85
C PHE A 203 7.75 -13.46 -35.11
N ILE A 204 8.89 -12.98 -35.63
CA ILE A 204 9.63 -11.87 -35.02
C ILE A 204 8.78 -10.58 -34.97
N ALA A 205 8.03 -10.29 -36.04
CA ALA A 205 7.18 -9.11 -36.11
C ALA A 205 6.06 -9.12 -35.05
N VAL A 206 5.38 -10.27 -34.88
CA VAL A 206 4.20 -10.40 -34.01
C VAL A 206 4.56 -10.73 -32.56
N TYR A 207 5.69 -11.40 -32.31
CA TYR A 207 6.08 -11.80 -30.96
C TYR A 207 6.36 -10.57 -30.08
N LYS A 208 5.92 -10.65 -28.81
CA LYS A 208 5.94 -9.51 -27.88
C LYS A 208 7.33 -9.33 -27.28
N LEU A 209 8.20 -8.65 -28.02
CA LEU A 209 9.57 -8.29 -27.63
C LEU A 209 9.80 -6.79 -27.76
N GLN A 210 10.83 -6.31 -27.07
CA GLN A 210 11.37 -4.96 -27.27
C GLN A 210 11.97 -4.84 -28.69
N ASN A 211 12.06 -3.62 -29.21
CA ASN A 211 12.54 -3.39 -30.58
C ASN A 211 13.99 -3.85 -30.74
N GLU A 212 14.86 -3.59 -29.76
CA GLU A 212 16.26 -4.01 -29.78
C GLU A 212 16.39 -5.55 -29.83
N GLN A 213 15.47 -6.26 -29.18
CA GLN A 213 15.42 -7.73 -29.20
C GLN A 213 14.95 -8.26 -30.55
N LYS A 214 14.00 -7.59 -31.20
CA LYS A 214 13.57 -7.93 -32.57
C LYS A 214 14.68 -7.71 -33.57
N ASP A 215 15.39 -6.58 -33.46
CA ASP A 215 16.54 -6.27 -34.31
C ASP A 215 17.65 -7.34 -34.18
N LEU A 216 17.89 -7.85 -32.97
CA LEU A 216 18.83 -8.95 -32.74
C LEU A 216 18.39 -10.22 -33.48
N LEU A 217 17.12 -10.59 -33.39
CA LEU A 217 16.58 -11.77 -34.10
C LEU A 217 16.62 -11.57 -35.62
N ASP A 218 16.31 -10.38 -36.12
CA ASP A 218 16.38 -10.04 -37.55
C ASP A 218 17.81 -10.15 -38.08
N ASN A 219 18.78 -9.68 -37.31
CA ASN A 219 20.20 -9.84 -37.62
C ASN A 219 20.62 -11.30 -37.63
N LEU A 220 20.12 -12.12 -36.69
CA LEU A 220 20.38 -13.55 -36.66
C LEU A 220 19.85 -14.25 -37.92
N VAL A 221 18.63 -13.95 -38.35
CA VAL A 221 18.07 -14.50 -39.60
C VAL A 221 18.87 -14.02 -40.81
N ASN A 222 19.24 -12.74 -40.86
CA ASN A 222 20.08 -12.20 -41.93
C ASN A 222 21.42 -12.91 -42.04
N MET A 223 22.13 -13.11 -40.91
CA MET A 223 23.41 -13.81 -40.87
C MET A 223 23.30 -15.27 -41.33
N ASN A 224 22.14 -15.91 -41.09
CA ASN A 224 21.85 -17.28 -41.50
C ASN A 224 21.16 -17.39 -42.87
N THR A 225 21.13 -16.30 -43.64
CA THR A 225 20.63 -16.27 -45.01
C THR A 225 21.79 -15.88 -45.93
N THR A 226 22.11 -16.70 -46.91
CA THR A 226 23.19 -16.46 -47.87
C THR A 226 22.79 -15.40 -48.91
N ASP A 227 23.77 -14.81 -49.60
CA ASP A 227 23.49 -13.79 -50.63
C ASP A 227 22.68 -14.36 -51.81
N ASP A 228 22.95 -15.61 -52.18
CA ASP A 228 22.22 -16.33 -53.21
C ASP A 228 20.76 -16.57 -52.77
N GLU A 229 20.53 -16.96 -51.52
CA GLU A 229 19.18 -17.06 -50.99
C GLU A 229 18.45 -15.71 -50.98
N VAL A 230 19.11 -14.62 -50.61
CA VAL A 230 18.50 -13.28 -50.67
C VAL A 230 18.06 -12.97 -52.10
N ARG A 231 18.92 -13.20 -53.10
CA ARG A 231 18.57 -12.99 -54.52
C ARG A 231 17.39 -13.87 -54.94
N LEU A 232 17.43 -15.16 -54.61
CA LEU A 232 16.36 -16.11 -54.92
C LEU A 232 15.03 -15.67 -54.32
N ILE A 233 15.03 -15.24 -53.05
CA ILE A 233 13.82 -14.77 -52.36
C ILE A 233 13.24 -13.57 -53.11
N TYR A 234 14.03 -12.54 -53.41
CA TYR A 234 13.54 -11.34 -54.11
C TYR A 234 13.03 -11.64 -55.52
N MET A 235 13.68 -12.56 -56.25
CA MET A 235 13.21 -13.01 -57.57
C MET A 235 11.88 -13.75 -57.46
N ALA A 236 11.77 -14.67 -56.51
CA ALA A 236 10.59 -15.53 -56.36
C ALA A 236 9.33 -14.78 -55.96
N ILE A 237 9.48 -13.70 -55.18
CA ILE A 237 8.36 -12.92 -54.62
C ILE A 237 8.12 -11.60 -55.36
N GLU A 238 8.70 -11.39 -56.54
CA GLU A 238 8.67 -10.10 -57.27
C GLU A 238 7.26 -9.48 -57.35
N GLN A 239 6.22 -10.32 -57.45
CA GLN A 239 4.82 -9.91 -57.54
C GLN A 239 4.10 -9.79 -56.17
N ASN A 240 4.72 -10.23 -55.07
CA ASN A 240 4.11 -10.29 -53.74
C ASN A 240 4.50 -9.08 -52.87
N GLN A 241 3.72 -8.00 -52.98
CA GLN A 241 3.98 -6.72 -52.29
C GLN A 241 4.05 -6.86 -50.76
N HIS A 242 3.26 -7.75 -50.17
CA HIS A 242 3.26 -7.95 -48.72
C HIS A 242 4.59 -8.56 -48.24
N ARG A 243 5.08 -9.60 -48.93
CA ARG A 243 6.36 -10.24 -48.60
C ARG A 243 7.55 -9.32 -48.85
N LEU A 244 7.51 -8.51 -49.91
CA LEU A 244 8.51 -7.46 -50.16
C LEU A 244 8.56 -6.42 -49.03
N MET A 245 7.39 -6.01 -48.51
CA MET A 245 7.34 -5.09 -47.37
C MET A 245 7.96 -5.70 -46.12
N MET A 246 7.69 -6.98 -45.84
CA MET A 246 8.31 -7.69 -44.71
C MET A 246 9.84 -7.70 -44.83
N LEU A 247 10.41 -8.02 -46.01
CA LEU A 247 11.86 -7.99 -46.20
C LEU A 247 12.48 -6.61 -45.92
N LYS A 248 11.77 -5.53 -46.26
CA LYS A 248 12.21 -4.16 -45.97
C LYS A 248 12.19 -3.85 -44.48
N VAL A 249 11.15 -4.27 -43.76
CA VAL A 249 11.03 -4.08 -42.31
C VAL A 249 12.14 -4.84 -41.58
N HIS A 250 12.42 -6.08 -41.99
CA HIS A 250 13.43 -6.95 -41.36
C HIS A 250 14.86 -6.74 -41.90
N GLY A 251 15.15 -5.60 -42.53
CA GLY A 251 16.52 -5.20 -42.87
C GLY A 251 17.17 -5.93 -44.05
N PHE A 252 16.44 -6.71 -44.86
CA PHE A 252 17.01 -7.40 -46.03
C PHE A 252 17.21 -6.48 -47.25
N TYR A 253 16.49 -5.34 -47.31
CA TYR A 253 16.52 -4.44 -48.46
C TYR A 253 17.89 -3.81 -48.74
N PRO A 254 18.63 -3.23 -47.76
CA PRO A 254 19.96 -2.67 -48.02
C PRO A 254 20.96 -3.70 -48.56
N ARG A 255 20.85 -4.96 -48.11
CA ARG A 255 21.70 -6.06 -48.58
C ARG A 255 21.37 -6.43 -50.03
N HIS A 256 20.08 -6.57 -50.36
CA HIS A 256 19.65 -6.85 -51.72
C HIS A 256 20.10 -5.77 -52.71
N GLN A 257 19.98 -4.48 -52.35
CA GLN A 257 20.43 -3.39 -53.21
C GLN A 257 21.93 -3.50 -53.55
N LYS A 258 22.78 -3.76 -52.54
CA LYS A 258 24.22 -3.98 -52.76
C LYS A 258 24.49 -5.16 -53.70
N LEU A 259 23.70 -6.23 -53.60
CA LEU A 259 23.85 -7.41 -54.43
C LEU A 259 23.47 -7.18 -55.89
N ILE A 260 22.51 -6.28 -56.16
CA ILE A 260 22.16 -5.84 -57.52
C ILE A 260 23.27 -4.94 -58.09
N ASP A 261 23.72 -3.95 -57.32
CA ASP A 261 24.71 -2.96 -57.77
C ASP A 261 26.05 -3.63 -58.19
N ILE A 262 26.44 -4.73 -57.53
CA ILE A 262 27.62 -5.54 -57.88
C ILE A 262 27.44 -6.28 -59.21
N THR A 263 26.24 -6.73 -59.54
CA THR A 263 25.95 -7.45 -60.79
C THR A 263 25.76 -6.54 -62.00
N THR A 264 25.52 -5.25 -61.80
CA THR A 264 25.30 -4.26 -62.88
C THR A 264 26.53 -3.43 -63.25
N LYS A 265 27.67 -3.59 -62.57
CA LYS A 265 28.94 -2.94 -62.99
C LYS A 265 29.63 -3.78 -64.07
N PRO A 266 29.82 -3.25 -65.30
CA PRO A 266 30.60 -3.93 -66.31
C PRO A 266 32.07 -3.98 -65.86
N SER A 267 32.71 -5.12 -66.12
CA SER A 267 34.18 -5.26 -66.06
C SER A 267 34.84 -4.51 -67.22
#